data_AF-A0A7X2PQL2-F1
#
_entry.id   AF-A0A7X2PQL2-F1
#
_cell.length_a   1.000
_cell.length_b   1.000
_cell.length_c   1.000
_cell.angle_alpha   90.00
_cell.angle_beta   90.00
_cell.angle_gamma   90.00
#
_symmetry.space_group_name_H-M   'P 1'
#
loop_
_entity.id
_entity.type
_entity.pdbx_description
1 polymer ?
#
loop_
_entity_poly.entity_id
_entity_poly.type
_entity_poly.pdbx_seq_one_letter_code
_entity_poly.pdbx_strand_id
1 'polypeptide(L)'
;METGPPPEAATPKEAMAHKLRTEAGKSICKMCKAIVEPVFGQIKERRGFRRFSFRGMASVRLEWKLICLTGNILKLYRSGWSPETA
;
A
#
# COMPACT_ATOMS: atom_id res chain seq x y z
N MET A 1 -23.93 -12.04 6.51
CA MET A 1 -22.87 -11.01 6.59
C MET A 1 -22.38 -10.99 8.02
N GLU A 2 -21.09 -11.19 8.26
CA GLU A 2 -20.52 -10.97 9.59
C GLU A 2 -20.47 -9.46 9.84
N THR A 3 -21.31 -8.97 10.76
CA THR A 3 -21.39 -7.56 11.17
C THR A 3 -21.12 -7.51 12.67
N GLY A 4 -19.87 -7.63 13.06
CA GLY A 4 -19.45 -7.64 14.46
C GLY A 4 -17.93 -7.58 14.59
N PRO A 5 -17.39 -7.23 15.78
CA PRO A 5 -15.96 -7.24 16.03
C PRO A 5 -15.39 -8.66 15.84
N PRO A 6 -14.12 -8.79 15.42
CA PRO A 6 -13.46 -10.10 15.37
C PRO A 6 -13.40 -10.71 16.79
N PRO A 7 -13.32 -12.06 16.91
CA PRO A 7 -13.24 -12.73 18.20
C PRO A 7 -12.09 -12.17 19.07
N GLU A 8 -12.31 -11.97 20.36
CA GLU A 8 -11.32 -11.31 21.27
C GLU A 8 -9.98 -12.06 21.37
N ALA A 9 -9.98 -13.37 21.13
CA ALA A 9 -8.79 -14.22 21.10
C ALA A 9 -8.30 -14.56 19.67
N ALA A 10 -8.79 -13.86 18.64
CA ALA A 10 -8.45 -14.17 17.25
C ALA A 10 -6.98 -13.88 16.94
N THR A 11 -6.33 -14.82 16.25
CA THR A 11 -5.03 -14.56 15.64
C THR A 11 -5.15 -13.45 14.57
N PRO A 12 -4.06 -12.75 14.23
CA PRO A 12 -4.09 -11.73 13.17
C PRO A 12 -4.64 -12.25 11.83
N LYS A 13 -4.43 -13.55 11.54
CA LYS A 13 -4.94 -14.22 10.35
C LYS A 13 -6.45 -14.39 10.40
N GLU A 14 -6.99 -14.83 11.53
CA GLU A 14 -8.43 -14.99 11.73
C GLU A 14 -9.15 -13.63 11.75
N ALA A 15 -8.55 -12.62 12.36
CA ALA A 15 -9.07 -11.25 12.32
C ALA A 15 -9.13 -10.70 10.89
N MET A 16 -8.11 -10.97 10.06
CA MET A 16 -8.12 -10.57 8.65
C MET A 16 -9.16 -11.35 7.84
N ALA A 17 -9.31 -12.66 8.09
CA ALA A 17 -10.32 -13.49 7.44
C ALA A 17 -11.74 -12.99 7.74
N HIS A 18 -12.02 -12.67 9.00
CA HIS A 18 -13.27 -12.02 9.44
C HIS A 18 -13.50 -10.70 8.71
N LYS A 19 -12.48 -9.82 8.70
CA LYS A 19 -12.55 -8.52 8.01
C LYS A 19 -12.92 -8.67 6.54
N LEU A 20 -12.31 -9.62 5.83
CA LEU A 20 -12.59 -9.86 4.40
C LEU A 20 -13.99 -10.40 4.10
N ARG A 21 -14.67 -11.00 5.09
CA ARG A 21 -16.06 -11.48 4.96
C ARG A 21 -17.10 -10.38 5.11
N THR A 22 -16.73 -9.26 5.74
CA THR A 22 -17.59 -8.08 5.87
C THR A 22 -17.70 -7.32 4.55
N GLU A 23 -18.84 -6.69 4.25
CA GLU A 23 -18.98 -5.87 3.04
C GLU A 23 -18.06 -4.65 3.04
N ALA A 24 -17.82 -4.05 4.22
CA ALA A 24 -16.87 -2.96 4.36
C ALA A 24 -15.44 -3.42 4.01
N GLY A 25 -15.05 -4.64 4.41
CA GLY A 25 -13.75 -5.21 4.03
C GLY A 25 -13.66 -5.53 2.55
N LYS A 26 -14.73 -6.05 1.94
CA LYS A 26 -14.80 -6.30 0.50
C LYS A 26 -14.72 -5.00 -0.32
N SER A 27 -15.42 -3.95 0.10
CA SER A 27 -15.39 -2.65 -0.61
C SER A 27 -14.00 -2.02 -0.56
N ILE A 28 -13.35 -2.04 0.61
CA ILE A 28 -11.95 -1.58 0.76
C ILE A 28 -11.01 -2.41 -0.10
N CYS A 29 -11.13 -3.75 -0.07
CA CYS A 29 -10.29 -4.63 -0.88
C CYS A 29 -10.45 -4.34 -2.38
N LYS A 30 -11.68 -4.13 -2.84
CA LYS A 30 -11.99 -3.73 -4.23
C LYS A 30 -11.36 -2.39 -4.59
N MET A 31 -11.40 -1.41 -3.68
CA MET A 31 -10.76 -0.11 -3.89
C MET A 31 -9.23 -0.23 -3.93
N CYS A 32 -8.63 -0.99 -3.01
CA CYS A 32 -7.19 -1.25 -2.99
C CYS A 32 -6.72 -1.97 -4.26
N LYS A 33 -7.54 -2.86 -4.83
CA LYS A 33 -7.24 -3.50 -6.12
C LYS A 33 -7.02 -2.47 -7.23
N ALA A 34 -7.85 -1.41 -7.27
CA ALA A 34 -7.73 -0.37 -8.28
C ALA A 34 -6.61 0.63 -7.99
N ILE A 35 -6.37 0.97 -6.73
CA ILE A 35 -5.47 2.08 -6.36
C ILE A 35 -4.05 1.59 -6.04
N VAL A 36 -3.96 0.52 -5.26
CA VAL A 36 -2.72 0.09 -4.59
C VAL A 36 -1.97 -0.94 -5.42
N GLU A 37 -2.65 -1.90 -6.05
CA GLU A 37 -2.00 -2.90 -6.90
C GLU A 37 -1.19 -2.28 -8.06
N PRO A 38 -1.66 -1.24 -8.78
CA PRO A 38 -0.87 -0.61 -9.84
C PRO A 38 0.42 0.04 -9.31
N VAL A 39 0.39 0.60 -8.09
CA VAL A 39 1.57 1.20 -7.46
C VAL A 39 2.60 0.11 -7.14
N PHE A 40 2.17 -1.00 -6.55
CA PHE A 40 3.06 -2.14 -6.29
C PHE A 40 3.58 -2.78 -7.59
N GLY A 41 2.74 -2.89 -8.62
CA GLY A 41 3.14 -3.36 -9.94
C GLY A 41 4.21 -2.47 -10.58
N GLN A 42 4.06 -1.14 -10.50
CA GLN A 42 5.07 -0.20 -10.97
C GLN A 42 6.38 -0.32 -10.18
N ILE A 43 6.31 -0.42 -8.86
CA ILE A 43 7.50 -0.56 -8.00
C ILE A 43 8.25 -1.86 -8.32
N LYS A 44 7.53 -2.99 -8.44
CA LYS A 44 8.14 -4.31 -8.63
C LYS A 44 8.58 -4.57 -10.08
N GLU A 45 7.74 -4.27 -11.06
CA GLU A 45 7.97 -4.61 -12.47
C GLU A 45 8.65 -3.49 -13.25
N ARG A 46 8.19 -2.24 -13.09
CA ARG A 46 8.75 -1.11 -13.86
C ARG A 46 10.03 -0.55 -13.25
N ARG A 47 10.16 -0.58 -11.92
CA ARG A 47 11.35 -0.10 -11.20
C ARG A 47 12.28 -1.22 -10.75
N GLY A 48 11.90 -2.48 -10.93
CA GLY A 48 12.73 -3.64 -10.56
C GLY A 48 12.97 -3.81 -9.06
N PHE A 49 12.22 -3.12 -8.19
CA PHE A 49 12.42 -3.17 -6.75
C PHE A 49 11.84 -4.46 -6.17
N ARG A 50 12.65 -5.52 -6.16
CA ARG A 50 12.29 -6.87 -5.67
C ARG A 50 12.89 -7.19 -4.29
N ARG A 51 13.93 -6.46 -3.87
CA ARG A 51 14.66 -6.66 -2.62
C ARG A 51 15.06 -5.32 -2.00
N PHE A 52 15.05 -5.26 -0.67
CA PHE A 52 15.62 -4.13 0.07
C PHE A 52 17.14 -4.26 0.10
N SER A 53 17.81 -3.13 -0.06
CA SER A 53 19.28 -3.04 -0.05
C SER A 53 19.80 -2.98 1.38
N PHE A 54 19.07 -2.28 2.26
CA PHE A 54 19.43 -2.16 3.67
C PHE A 54 18.84 -3.28 4.52
N ARG A 55 19.53 -3.57 5.64
CA ARG A 55 19.03 -4.46 6.71
C ARG A 55 18.70 -3.64 7.94
N GLY A 56 17.73 -4.12 8.72
CA GLY A 56 17.22 -3.42 9.91
C GLY A 56 15.97 -2.58 9.62
N MET A 57 15.01 -2.61 10.53
CA MET A 57 13.68 -2.02 10.34
C MET A 57 13.74 -0.50 10.08
N ALA A 58 14.64 0.22 10.74
CA ALA A 58 14.79 1.66 10.55
C ALA A 58 15.24 2.01 9.12
N SER A 59 16.29 1.37 8.63
CA SER A 59 16.84 1.61 7.30
C SER A 59 15.90 1.16 6.18
N VAL A 60 15.24 0.00 6.34
CA VAL A 60 14.22 -0.49 5.39
C VAL A 60 13.04 0.48 5.28
N ARG A 61 12.61 1.09 6.40
CA ARG A 61 11.56 2.11 6.38
C ARG A 61 11.97 3.35 5.59
N LEU A 62 13.22 3.78 5.69
CA LEU A 62 13.73 4.92 4.91
C LEU A 62 13.79 4.59 3.41
N GLU A 63 14.31 3.42 3.05
CA GLU A 63 14.35 2.95 1.65
C GLU A 63 12.94 2.88 1.06
N TRP A 64 11.98 2.33 1.80
CA TRP A 64 10.59 2.28 1.36
C TRP A 64 9.98 3.66 1.16
N LYS A 65 10.22 4.61 2.10
CA LYS A 65 9.77 6.00 1.95
C LYS A 65 10.35 6.66 0.71
N LEU A 66 11.62 6.43 0.41
CA LEU A 66 12.29 6.98 -0.77
C LEU A 66 11.66 6.43 -2.07
N ILE A 67 11.41 5.13 -2.14
CA ILE A 67 10.74 4.51 -3.30
C ILE A 67 9.34 5.11 -3.50
N CYS A 68 8.55 5.24 -2.43
CA CYS A 68 7.23 5.87 -2.50
C CYS A 68 7.31 7.34 -2.93
N LEU A 69 8.27 8.11 -2.41
CA LEU A 69 8.48 9.52 -2.77
C LEU A 69 8.75 9.66 -4.27
N THR A 70 9.67 8.89 -4.82
CA THR A 70 9.98 8.93 -6.25
C THR A 70 8.79 8.49 -7.12
N GLY A 71 7.91 7.64 -6.61
CA GLY A 71 6.63 7.29 -7.23
C GLY A 71 5.66 8.47 -7.27
N ASN A 72 5.55 9.20 -6.16
CA ASN A 72 4.68 10.38 -6.06
C ASN A 72 5.17 11.53 -6.95
N ILE A 73 6.48 11.80 -6.97
CA ILE A 73 7.09 12.82 -7.85
C ILE A 73 6.80 12.49 -9.32
N LEU A 74 6.94 11.23 -9.72
CA LEU A 74 6.63 10.81 -11.09
C LEU A 74 5.15 11.03 -11.45
N LYS A 75 4.23 10.84 -10.50
CA LYS A 75 2.80 11.15 -10.71
C LYS A 75 2.56 12.64 -10.89
N LEU A 76 3.15 13.48 -10.04
CA LEU A 76 3.04 14.94 -10.13
C LEU A 76 3.59 15.48 -11.47
N TYR A 77 4.76 14.97 -11.88
CA TYR A 77 5.35 15.33 -13.16
C TYR A 77 4.44 14.95 -14.33
N ARG A 78 3.88 13.73 -14.32
CA ARG A 78 2.96 13.25 -15.37
C ARG A 78 1.61 13.95 -15.39
N SER A 79 1.14 14.47 -14.25
CA SER A 79 -0.09 15.25 -14.21
C SER A 79 0.08 16.68 -14.73
N GLY A 80 1.30 17.08 -15.12
CA GLY A 80 1.59 18.47 -15.50
C GLY A 80 1.51 19.43 -14.32
N TRP A 81 1.63 18.92 -13.09
CA TRP A 81 1.57 19.78 -11.91
C TRP A 81 2.86 20.58 -11.82
N SER A 82 2.74 21.91 -11.78
CA SER A 82 3.83 22.82 -11.50
C SER A 82 3.64 23.40 -10.10
N PRO A 83 4.69 23.42 -9.26
CA PRO A 83 4.62 24.10 -7.99
C PRO A 83 4.42 25.60 -8.23
N GLU A 84 3.53 26.24 -7.47
CA GLU A 84 3.55 27.70 -7.35
C GLU A 84 4.92 28.11 -6.81
N THR A 85 5.61 28.93 -7.57
CA THR A 85 6.87 29.52 -7.14
C THR A 85 6.53 30.64 -6.17
N ALA A 86 7.05 30.53 -4.94
CA ALA A 86 6.89 31.53 -3.89
C ALA A 86 7.67 32.81 -4.21
#